data_AF-A0A959WHW1-F1
#
_entry.id   AF-A0A959WHW1-F1
#
_cell.length_a   1.000
_cell.length_b   1.000
_cell.length_c   1.000
_cell.angle_alpha   90.00
_cell.angle_beta   90.00
_cell.angle_gamma   90.00
#
_symmetry.space_group_name_H-M   'P 1'
#
loop_
_entity.id
_entity.type
_entity.pdbx_description
1 polymer ?
#
loop_
_entity_poly.entity_id
_entity_poly.type
_entity_poly.pdbx_seq_one_letter_code
_entity_poly.pdbx_strand_id
1 'polypeptide(L)'
;LYVCEDPGGNAEEGLQVCLISAEGEAAAFCEVSLDGHSNSELTGPVFDPTGSRLYFTSQRARFPGESIAAGIIYEISGPFRKLREDPEPEDSKKPALKVRTLGRPSLKGLLKNGQPFMLEVSDESMPVSIEATLIAPVKRDRGRGSRQVTISRRKLKVTKAGRKKIRMTVGKGHHKRLKKQRRINEARLVVVATDAKGNRKKVVKPVSFR
;
A
#
# COMPACT_ATOMS: atom_id res chain seq x y z
N LEU A 1 6.12 17.59 -22.81
CA LEU A 1 5.63 18.44 -21.70
C LEU A 1 4.74 19.53 -22.31
N TYR A 2 3.60 19.84 -21.71
CA TYR A 2 2.76 20.98 -22.14
C TYR A 2 3.05 22.16 -21.22
N VAL A 3 3.27 23.34 -21.80
CA VAL A 3 3.60 24.58 -21.08
C VAL A 3 2.72 25.69 -21.61
N CYS A 4 2.17 26.50 -20.72
CA CYS A 4 1.43 27.69 -21.10
C CYS A 4 2.38 28.90 -21.14
N GLU A 5 2.22 29.73 -22.16
CA GLU A 5 2.94 30.98 -22.28
C GLU A 5 2.40 32.06 -21.33
N ASP A 6 3.32 32.85 -20.79
CA ASP A 6 3.04 34.01 -19.97
C ASP A 6 3.98 35.15 -20.38
N PRO A 7 3.48 36.19 -21.08
CA PRO A 7 4.28 37.37 -21.43
C PRO A 7 4.45 38.37 -20.28
N GLY A 8 3.85 38.12 -19.10
CA GLY A 8 3.81 39.07 -17.99
C GLY A 8 2.72 40.14 -18.14
N GLY A 9 1.73 39.89 -19.01
CA GLY A 9 0.71 40.85 -19.43
C GLY A 9 1.17 41.77 -20.58
N ASN A 10 0.21 42.36 -21.30
CA ASN A 10 0.43 43.16 -22.51
C ASN A 10 0.97 42.34 -23.70
N ALA A 11 0.31 41.23 -24.02
CA ALA A 11 0.62 40.46 -25.22
C ALA A 11 0.44 41.32 -26.49
N GLU A 12 1.41 41.23 -27.41
CA GLU A 12 1.35 41.86 -28.74
C GLU A 12 0.88 40.88 -29.83
N GLU A 13 0.92 39.58 -29.53
CA GLU A 13 0.51 38.48 -30.40
C GLU A 13 -0.42 37.50 -29.64
N GLY A 14 -0.93 36.49 -30.33
CA GLY A 14 -1.67 35.40 -29.69
C GLY A 14 -0.82 34.65 -28.66
N LEU A 15 -1.48 34.06 -27.66
CA LEU A 15 -0.79 33.30 -26.61
C LEU A 15 -0.82 31.81 -26.91
N GLN A 16 0.28 31.12 -26.64
CA GLN A 16 0.44 29.72 -27.01
C GLN A 16 0.46 28.76 -25.82
N VAL A 17 -0.12 27.58 -26.03
CA VAL A 17 0.29 26.38 -25.32
C VAL A 17 1.35 25.71 -26.18
N CYS A 18 2.51 25.45 -25.59
CA CYS A 18 3.66 24.85 -26.26
C CYS A 18 3.88 23.41 -25.80
N LEU A 19 4.42 22.60 -26.71
CA LEU A 19 4.97 21.29 -26.44
C LEU A 19 6.49 21.40 -26.35
N ILE A 20 7.06 20.87 -25.26
CA ILE A 20 8.50 20.63 -25.14
C ILE A 20 8.75 19.12 -25.24
N SER A 21 9.55 18.69 -26.21
CA SER A 21 9.95 17.29 -26.40
C SER A 21 10.88 16.80 -25.28
N ALA A 22 11.16 15.49 -25.23
CA ALA A 22 12.11 14.95 -24.25
C ALA A 22 13.54 15.41 -24.54
N GLU A 23 13.80 15.75 -25.80
CA GLU A 23 15.05 16.27 -26.35
C GLU A 23 15.19 17.79 -26.15
N GLY A 24 14.15 18.46 -25.61
CA GLY A 24 14.16 19.88 -25.28
C GLY A 24 13.71 20.81 -26.41
N GLU A 25 13.15 20.28 -27.50
CA GLU A 25 12.64 21.08 -28.61
C GLU A 25 11.25 21.63 -28.29
N ALA A 26 11.03 22.92 -28.54
CA ALA A 26 9.75 23.59 -28.34
C ALA A 26 8.99 23.74 -29.66
N ALA A 27 7.69 23.46 -29.65
CA ALA A 27 6.77 23.72 -30.76
C ALA A 27 5.41 24.20 -30.25
N ALA A 28 4.78 25.12 -30.98
CA ALA A 28 3.41 25.55 -30.69
C ALA A 28 2.44 24.36 -30.84
N PHE A 29 1.58 24.16 -29.85
CA PHE A 29 0.53 23.14 -29.88
C PHE A 29 -0.83 23.74 -30.25
N CYS A 30 -1.20 24.84 -29.59
CA CYS A 30 -2.35 25.63 -29.95
C CYS A 30 -2.12 27.10 -29.58
N GLU A 31 -2.84 27.98 -30.25
CA GLU A 31 -2.78 29.42 -30.03
C GLU A 31 -4.20 29.94 -29.76
N VAL A 32 -4.32 30.84 -28.79
CA VAL A 32 -5.50 31.68 -28.63
C VAL A 32 -5.20 33.04 -29.25
N SER A 33 -6.16 33.58 -30.01
CA SER A 33 -6.01 34.89 -30.65
C SER A 33 -5.83 36.01 -29.61
N LEU A 34 -5.19 37.10 -30.01
CA LEU A 34 -4.96 38.25 -29.14
C LEU A 34 -6.25 38.91 -28.61
N ASP A 35 -7.34 38.86 -29.38
CA ASP A 35 -8.62 39.49 -29.00
C ASP A 35 -9.19 38.86 -27.73
N GLY A 36 -9.47 39.69 -26.72
CA GLY A 36 -9.88 39.23 -25.39
C GLY A 36 -8.76 38.71 -24.48
N HIS A 37 -7.52 38.60 -24.98
CA HIS A 37 -6.38 37.99 -24.25
C HIS A 37 -5.18 38.92 -24.01
N SER A 38 -5.14 40.12 -24.60
CA SER A 38 -3.98 41.03 -24.57
C SER A 38 -3.44 41.38 -23.17
N ASN A 39 -4.27 41.36 -22.12
CA ASN A 39 -3.86 41.63 -20.73
C ASN A 39 -3.87 40.37 -19.84
N SER A 40 -3.80 39.20 -20.47
CA SER A 40 -3.90 37.89 -19.83
C SER A 40 -2.61 37.08 -19.98
N GLU A 41 -2.61 35.91 -19.37
CA GLU A 41 -1.58 34.88 -19.47
C GLU A 41 -2.28 33.51 -19.53
N LEU A 42 -1.67 32.54 -20.23
CA LEU A 42 -2.15 31.17 -20.18
C LEU A 42 -1.58 30.47 -18.95
N THR A 43 -2.35 29.59 -18.32
CA THR A 43 -1.88 28.84 -17.16
C THR A 43 -2.59 27.50 -16.98
N GLY A 44 -1.91 26.62 -16.24
CA GLY A 44 -2.45 25.37 -15.72
C GLY A 44 -2.85 24.36 -16.78
N PRO A 45 -1.96 23.94 -17.71
CA PRO A 45 -2.27 22.85 -18.61
C PRO A 45 -2.38 21.54 -17.81
N VAL A 46 -3.53 20.88 -17.86
CA VAL A 46 -3.80 19.65 -17.11
C VAL A 46 -4.62 18.67 -17.94
N PHE A 47 -4.20 17.40 -17.93
CA PHE A 47 -4.99 16.34 -18.53
C PHE A 47 -6.03 15.80 -17.56
N ASP A 48 -7.18 15.41 -18.08
CA ASP A 48 -8.10 14.55 -17.34
C ASP A 48 -7.43 13.18 -17.04
N PRO A 49 -7.93 12.42 -16.06
CA PRO A 49 -7.32 11.14 -15.69
C PRO A 49 -7.24 10.11 -16.83
N THR A 50 -8.06 10.23 -17.87
CA THR A 50 -8.01 9.32 -19.03
C THR A 50 -7.00 9.71 -20.10
N GLY A 51 -6.41 10.91 -19.97
CA GLY A 51 -5.51 11.52 -20.95
C GLY A 51 -6.17 11.83 -22.29
N SER A 52 -7.49 12.05 -22.32
CA SER A 52 -8.26 12.31 -23.54
C SER A 52 -8.69 13.77 -23.70
N ARG A 53 -8.59 14.56 -22.63
CA ARG A 53 -8.92 15.99 -22.61
C ARG A 53 -7.80 16.76 -21.93
N LEU A 54 -7.36 17.85 -22.57
CA LEU A 54 -6.46 18.83 -21.99
C LEU A 54 -7.29 20.07 -21.61
N TYR A 55 -7.12 20.53 -20.37
CA TYR A 55 -7.65 21.79 -19.89
C TYR A 55 -6.51 22.78 -19.70
N PHE A 56 -6.75 24.04 -20.05
CA PHE A 56 -5.88 25.15 -19.65
C PHE A 56 -6.73 26.40 -19.52
N THR A 57 -6.18 27.45 -18.91
CA THR A 57 -6.93 28.67 -18.62
C THR A 57 -6.19 29.88 -19.14
N SER A 58 -6.93 30.92 -19.52
CA SER A 58 -6.41 32.27 -19.65
C SER A 58 -6.97 33.10 -18.51
N GLN A 59 -6.12 33.51 -17.56
CA GLN A 59 -6.56 33.95 -16.22
C GLN A 59 -7.43 35.21 -16.21
N ARG A 60 -7.16 36.14 -17.14
CA ARG A 60 -7.80 37.46 -17.21
C ARG A 60 -8.40 37.72 -18.59
N ALA A 61 -8.70 36.66 -19.34
CA ALA A 61 -9.35 36.78 -20.62
C ALA A 61 -10.83 37.19 -20.50
N ARG A 62 -11.37 37.71 -21.59
CA ARG A 62 -12.76 38.16 -21.74
C ARG A 62 -13.36 37.65 -23.03
N PHE A 63 -14.63 37.29 -23.02
CA PHE A 63 -15.37 37.09 -24.26
C PHE A 63 -15.70 38.44 -24.93
N PRO A 64 -15.93 38.46 -26.25
CA PRO A 64 -16.38 39.67 -26.94
C PRO A 64 -17.61 40.29 -26.28
N GLY A 65 -17.52 41.58 -25.95
CA GLY A 65 -18.60 42.34 -25.30
C GLY A 65 -18.57 42.33 -23.76
N GLU A 66 -17.67 41.60 -23.11
CA GLU A 66 -17.55 41.60 -21.65
C GLU A 66 -16.69 42.76 -21.13
N SER A 67 -17.15 43.40 -20.05
CA SER A 67 -16.41 44.48 -19.36
C SER A 67 -15.56 44.00 -18.18
N ILE A 68 -15.73 42.74 -17.74
CA ILE A 68 -15.05 42.14 -16.60
C ILE A 68 -14.16 40.98 -17.08
N ALA A 69 -12.90 40.96 -16.65
CA ALA A 69 -11.96 39.87 -16.90
C ALA A 69 -12.11 38.74 -15.87
N ALA A 70 -13.02 37.80 -16.12
CA ALA A 70 -13.22 36.63 -15.27
C ALA A 70 -12.30 35.45 -15.62
N GLY A 71 -11.66 35.48 -16.80
CA GLY A 71 -10.86 34.39 -17.32
C GLY A 71 -11.68 33.40 -18.16
N ILE A 72 -10.98 32.67 -19.03
CA ILE A 72 -11.58 31.67 -19.94
C ILE A 72 -10.89 30.33 -19.69
N ILE A 73 -11.68 29.26 -19.55
CA ILE A 73 -11.19 27.89 -19.47
C ILE A 73 -11.41 27.22 -20.82
N TYR A 74 -10.36 26.62 -21.37
CA TYR A 74 -10.39 25.85 -22.60
C TYR A 74 -10.35 24.36 -22.28
N GLU A 75 -11.11 23.60 -23.07
CA GLU A 75 -11.02 22.15 -23.14
C GLU A 75 -10.66 21.77 -24.57
N ILE A 76 -9.57 21.02 -24.76
CA ILE A 76 -9.18 20.44 -26.04
C ILE A 76 -9.38 18.94 -25.94
N SER A 77 -10.17 18.38 -26.87
CA SER A 77 -10.34 16.94 -27.04
C SER A 77 -9.62 16.45 -28.30
N GLY A 78 -9.10 15.23 -28.25
CA GLY A 78 -8.45 14.61 -29.40
C GLY A 78 -7.72 13.33 -29.04
N PRO A 79 -7.13 12.63 -30.02
CA PRO A 79 -6.14 11.62 -29.69
C PRO A 79 -4.86 12.32 -29.21
N PHE A 80 -4.60 12.27 -27.90
CA PHE A 80 -3.33 12.67 -27.32
C PHE A 80 -2.37 11.48 -27.22
N ARG A 81 -1.06 11.75 -27.27
CA ARG A 81 -0.02 10.71 -27.13
C ARG A 81 -0.04 10.14 -25.70
N LYS A 82 -0.58 8.93 -25.52
CA LYS A 82 -0.58 8.18 -24.27
C LYS A 82 0.74 7.40 -24.08
N LEU A 83 1.84 8.12 -23.88
CA LEU A 83 3.12 7.47 -23.51
C LEU A 83 3.17 7.06 -22.03
N ARG A 84 2.20 7.49 -21.24
CA ARG A 84 2.07 7.05 -19.86
C ARG A 84 1.29 5.73 -19.89
N GLU A 85 1.99 4.61 -19.78
CA GLU A 85 1.37 3.48 -19.08
C GLU A 85 1.04 4.02 -17.71
N ASP A 86 -0.24 4.24 -17.41
CA ASP A 86 -0.63 4.54 -16.05
C ASP A 86 -0.09 3.40 -15.19
N PRO A 87 0.69 3.68 -14.13
CA PRO A 87 1.14 2.62 -13.26
C PRO A 87 -0.12 1.91 -12.76
N GLU A 88 -0.20 0.60 -13.00
CA GLU A 88 -1.29 -0.19 -12.42
C GLU A 88 -1.37 0.15 -10.93
N PRO A 89 -2.56 0.42 -10.39
CA PRO A 89 -2.69 0.83 -8.99
C PRO A 89 -1.96 -0.20 -8.11
N GLU A 90 -0.99 0.26 -7.33
CA GLU A 90 -0.23 -0.64 -6.46
C GLU A 90 -1.20 -1.38 -5.53
N ASP A 91 -1.21 -2.72 -5.62
CA ASP A 91 -1.97 -3.56 -4.72
C ASP A 91 -1.43 -3.36 -3.29
N SER A 92 -2.15 -2.57 -2.50
CA SER A 92 -1.87 -2.32 -1.09
C SER A 92 -2.74 -3.16 -0.15
N LYS A 93 -3.58 -4.04 -0.71
CA LYS A 93 -4.54 -4.84 0.05
C LYS A 93 -3.79 -5.92 0.84
N LYS A 94 -3.85 -5.82 2.16
CA LYS A 94 -3.21 -6.79 3.05
C LYS A 94 -3.99 -8.10 3.06
N PRO A 95 -3.30 -9.26 3.08
CA PRO A 95 -3.97 -10.56 3.08
C PRO A 95 -4.89 -10.73 4.29
N ALA A 96 -6.14 -11.16 4.05
CA ALA A 96 -7.09 -11.45 5.11
C ALA A 96 -6.69 -12.72 5.90
N LEU A 97 -6.29 -12.53 7.17
CA LEU A 97 -5.85 -13.61 8.06
C LEU A 97 -6.58 -13.56 9.41
N LYS A 98 -7.19 -14.68 9.82
CA LYS A 98 -7.71 -14.92 11.17
C LYS A 98 -7.01 -16.10 11.84
N VAL A 99 -6.83 -16.01 13.17
CA VAL A 99 -6.12 -17.03 13.96
C VAL A 99 -6.96 -17.46 15.16
N ARG A 100 -7.18 -18.76 15.31
CA ARG A 100 -7.93 -19.36 16.42
C ARG A 100 -7.10 -20.42 17.13
N THR A 101 -7.20 -20.45 18.45
CA THR A 101 -6.63 -21.53 19.28
C THR A 101 -7.54 -22.75 19.19
N LEU A 102 -6.97 -23.94 18.98
CA LEU A 102 -7.74 -25.19 18.94
C LEU A 102 -7.58 -25.99 20.23
N GLY A 103 -8.70 -26.43 20.80
CA GLY A 103 -8.72 -27.13 22.07
C GLY A 103 -8.36 -26.23 23.27
N ARG A 104 -8.13 -26.86 24.42
CA ARG A 104 -7.70 -26.18 25.65
C ARG A 104 -6.18 -26.26 25.79
N PRO A 105 -5.44 -25.15 25.69
CA PRO A 105 -3.99 -25.19 25.80
C PRO A 105 -3.55 -25.63 27.20
N SER A 106 -2.67 -26.64 27.23
CA SER A 106 -2.01 -27.10 28.45
C SER A 106 -0.52 -27.22 28.22
N LEU A 107 0.27 -26.99 29.26
CA LEU A 107 1.72 -27.09 29.16
C LEU A 107 2.15 -28.53 28.86
N LYS A 108 1.52 -29.51 29.51
CA LYS A 108 1.72 -30.94 29.24
C LYS A 108 1.40 -31.29 27.78
N GLY A 109 0.28 -30.79 27.26
CA GLY A 109 -0.11 -31.00 25.86
C GLY A 109 0.86 -30.37 24.87
N LEU A 110 1.31 -29.13 25.13
CA LEU A 110 2.30 -28.42 24.32
C LEU A 110 3.63 -29.19 24.26
N LEU A 111 4.11 -29.72 25.40
CA LEU A 111 5.35 -30.47 25.46
C LEU A 111 5.25 -31.84 24.80
N LYS A 112 4.12 -32.54 24.94
CA LYS A 112 3.95 -33.91 24.40
C LYS A 112 3.59 -33.91 22.91
N ASN A 113 2.54 -33.16 22.55
CA ASN A 113 1.87 -33.25 21.24
C ASN A 113 1.91 -31.92 20.46
N GLY A 114 2.43 -30.84 21.04
CA GLY A 114 2.32 -29.50 20.48
C GLY A 114 0.91 -28.91 20.56
N GLN A 115 0.82 -27.59 20.40
CA GLN A 115 -0.43 -26.85 20.43
C GLN A 115 -0.94 -26.58 19.00
N PRO A 116 -2.14 -27.08 18.63
CA PRO A 116 -2.74 -26.75 17.35
C PRO A 116 -3.41 -25.36 17.35
N PHE A 117 -3.35 -24.71 16.21
CA PHE A 117 -4.06 -23.47 15.88
C PHE A 117 -4.72 -23.60 14.51
N MET A 118 -5.84 -22.92 14.32
CA MET A 118 -6.48 -22.77 13.02
C MET A 118 -6.13 -21.40 12.45
N LEU A 119 -5.60 -21.39 11.23
CA LEU A 119 -5.48 -20.20 10.41
C LEU A 119 -6.62 -20.21 9.40
N GLU A 120 -7.25 -19.07 9.18
CA GLU A 120 -8.24 -18.89 8.12
C GLU A 120 -7.75 -17.76 7.24
N VAL A 121 -7.43 -18.10 5.99
CA VAL A 121 -6.95 -17.17 4.96
C VAL A 121 -8.07 -17.03 3.94
N SER A 122 -8.65 -15.84 3.80
CA SER A 122 -9.90 -15.63 3.05
C SER A 122 -9.75 -14.61 1.93
N ASP A 123 -8.62 -14.60 1.22
CA ASP A 123 -8.31 -13.59 0.20
C ASP A 123 -7.78 -14.19 -1.11
N GLU A 124 -7.86 -13.39 -2.17
CA GLU A 124 -7.41 -13.65 -3.55
C GLU A 124 -5.91 -13.41 -3.74
N SER A 125 -5.21 -12.80 -2.77
CA SER A 125 -3.76 -12.49 -2.78
C SER A 125 -2.87 -13.74 -2.62
N MET A 126 -3.17 -14.82 -3.33
CA MET A 126 -2.43 -16.07 -3.33
C MET A 126 -1.24 -16.01 -4.29
N PRO A 127 -0.11 -16.66 -3.96
CA PRO A 127 0.16 -17.42 -2.74
C PRO A 127 0.54 -16.51 -1.55
N VAL A 128 0.16 -16.93 -0.34
CA VAL A 128 0.52 -16.25 0.90
C VAL A 128 1.58 -17.05 1.67
N SER A 129 2.69 -16.38 1.96
CA SER A 129 3.72 -16.87 2.88
C SER A 129 3.34 -16.57 4.32
N ILE A 130 3.22 -17.60 5.16
CA ILE A 130 2.89 -17.46 6.58
C ILE A 130 4.09 -17.84 7.45
N GLU A 131 4.47 -16.95 8.36
CA GLU A 131 5.38 -17.21 9.46
C GLU A 131 4.65 -17.15 10.81
N ALA A 132 4.61 -18.28 11.51
CA ALA A 132 4.02 -18.41 12.83
C ALA A 132 5.12 -18.58 13.89
N THR A 133 5.10 -17.74 14.91
CA THR A 133 6.08 -17.73 16.00
C THR A 133 5.36 -17.78 17.34
N LEU A 134 5.56 -18.85 18.11
CA LEU A 134 5.06 -18.96 19.48
C LEU A 134 6.11 -18.43 20.45
N ILE A 135 5.72 -17.38 21.19
CA ILE A 135 6.56 -16.70 22.16
C ILE A 135 5.98 -16.97 23.55
N ALA A 136 6.83 -17.32 24.50
CA ALA A 136 6.42 -17.60 25.87
C ALA A 136 7.49 -17.12 26.87
N PRO A 137 7.09 -16.73 28.10
CA PRO A 137 8.04 -16.52 29.17
C PRO A 137 8.68 -17.85 29.58
N VAL A 138 10.01 -17.88 29.61
CA VAL A 138 10.79 -19.03 30.10
C VAL A 138 11.70 -18.56 31.24
N LYS A 139 11.63 -19.24 32.39
CA LYS A 139 12.52 -19.00 33.54
C LYS A 139 13.98 -19.00 33.12
N ARG A 140 14.75 -18.02 33.60
CA ARG A 140 16.18 -17.92 33.33
C ARG A 140 16.90 -19.16 33.87
N ASP A 141 18.00 -19.54 33.22
CA ASP A 141 18.82 -20.68 33.65
C ASP A 141 19.67 -20.32 34.88
N ARG A 142 20.11 -19.05 34.93
CA ARG A 142 20.75 -18.43 36.08
C ARG A 142 20.00 -17.15 36.47
N GLY A 143 19.89 -16.88 37.77
CA GLY A 143 19.21 -15.70 38.31
C GLY A 143 17.69 -15.83 38.43
N ARG A 144 17.05 -14.78 38.98
CA ARG A 144 15.59 -14.75 39.20
C ARG A 144 14.83 -14.29 37.95
N GLY A 145 13.57 -14.71 37.84
CA GLY A 145 12.62 -14.24 36.83
C GLY A 145 12.54 -15.06 35.53
N SER A 146 11.80 -14.54 34.56
CA SER A 146 11.57 -15.15 33.25
C SER A 146 11.85 -14.16 32.12
N ARG A 147 12.03 -14.67 30.88
CA ARG A 147 12.19 -13.84 29.67
C ARG A 147 11.28 -14.37 28.58
N GLN A 148 10.64 -13.47 27.83
CA GLN A 148 9.91 -13.80 26.62
C GLN A 148 10.88 -14.32 25.55
N VAL A 149 10.70 -15.56 25.12
CA VAL A 149 11.55 -16.20 24.11
C VAL A 149 10.69 -16.93 23.08
N THR A 150 11.19 -17.01 21.84
CA THR A 150 10.59 -17.85 20.81
C THR A 150 10.81 -19.31 21.16
N ILE A 151 9.72 -20.00 21.50
CA ILE A 151 9.75 -21.43 21.85
C ILE A 151 9.40 -22.33 20.67
N SER A 152 8.80 -21.76 19.61
CA SER A 152 8.48 -22.46 18.37
C SER A 152 8.37 -21.47 17.21
N ARG A 153 8.87 -21.84 16.03
CA ARG A 153 8.71 -21.09 14.78
C ARG A 153 8.35 -22.06 13.67
N ARG A 154 7.44 -21.65 12.79
CA ARG A 154 7.02 -22.45 11.63
C ARG A 154 6.71 -21.53 10.46
N LYS A 155 7.17 -21.93 9.26
CA LYS A 155 6.82 -21.29 7.99
C LYS A 155 5.96 -22.23 7.17
N LEU A 156 4.99 -21.68 6.43
CA LEU A 156 4.18 -22.43 5.47
C LEU A 156 3.78 -21.51 4.31
N LYS A 157 3.67 -22.07 3.10
CA LYS A 157 3.12 -21.40 1.92
C LYS A 157 1.68 -21.86 1.72
N VAL A 158 0.76 -20.93 1.58
CA VAL A 158 -0.66 -21.19 1.34
C VAL A 158 -0.97 -20.78 -0.09
N THR A 159 -1.40 -21.74 -0.91
CA THR A 159 -1.70 -21.54 -2.34
C THR A 159 -3.20 -21.51 -2.64
N LYS A 160 -4.04 -21.91 -1.67
CA LYS A 160 -5.50 -21.89 -1.77
C LYS A 160 -6.10 -21.33 -0.49
N ALA A 161 -7.11 -20.47 -0.65
CA ALA A 161 -7.89 -19.93 0.45
C ALA A 161 -8.53 -21.03 1.30
N GLY A 162 -8.90 -20.66 2.52
CA GLY A 162 -9.60 -21.52 3.47
C GLY A 162 -8.84 -21.76 4.76
N ARG A 163 -9.29 -22.78 5.48
CA ARG A 163 -8.82 -23.11 6.82
C ARG A 163 -7.59 -24.01 6.75
N LYS A 164 -6.52 -23.62 7.43
CA LYS A 164 -5.27 -24.38 7.54
C LYS A 164 -4.92 -24.59 9.00
N LYS A 165 -4.84 -25.86 9.41
CA LYS A 165 -4.43 -26.24 10.76
C LYS A 165 -2.90 -26.23 10.84
N ILE A 166 -2.35 -25.47 11.77
CA ILE A 166 -0.91 -25.52 12.10
C ILE A 166 -0.73 -26.08 13.51
N ARG A 167 0.39 -26.74 13.74
CA ARG A 167 0.78 -27.26 15.05
C ARG A 167 2.12 -26.68 15.44
N MET A 168 2.17 -26.04 16.61
CA MET A 168 3.37 -25.44 17.19
C MET A 168 3.96 -26.40 18.22
N THR A 169 5.21 -26.81 17.99
CA THR A 169 5.96 -27.72 18.86
C THR A 169 7.14 -27.00 19.49
N VAL A 170 7.43 -27.30 20.75
CA VAL A 170 8.52 -26.66 21.48
C VAL A 170 9.88 -27.12 20.93
N GLY A 171 10.75 -26.18 20.59
CA GLY A 171 12.12 -26.47 20.17
C GLY A 171 12.94 -27.16 21.28
N LYS A 172 13.85 -28.07 20.90
CA LYS A 172 14.61 -28.92 21.84
C LYS A 172 15.30 -28.11 22.97
N GLY A 173 15.85 -26.94 22.67
CA GLY A 173 16.55 -26.09 23.64
C GLY A 173 15.68 -25.53 24.78
N HIS A 174 14.36 -25.43 24.57
CA HIS A 174 13.44 -24.90 25.59
C HIS A 174 12.67 -26.01 26.33
N HIS A 175 12.66 -27.22 25.79
CA HIS A 175 11.83 -28.32 26.26
C HIS A 175 12.11 -28.67 27.73
N LYS A 176 13.38 -28.89 28.11
CA LYS A 176 13.77 -29.21 29.50
C LYS A 176 13.38 -28.10 30.48
N ARG A 177 13.59 -26.83 30.10
CA ARG A 177 13.31 -25.66 30.94
C ARG A 177 11.81 -25.43 31.13
N LEU A 178 11.01 -25.67 30.11
CA LEU A 178 9.55 -25.60 30.19
C LEU A 178 8.96 -26.77 30.97
N LYS A 179 9.53 -27.98 30.88
CA LYS A 179 9.10 -29.13 31.69
C LYS A 179 9.25 -28.88 33.19
N LYS A 180 10.28 -28.11 33.60
CA LYS A 180 10.47 -27.70 35.00
C LYS A 180 9.47 -26.60 35.45
N GLN A 181 8.80 -25.94 34.52
CA GLN A 181 7.76 -24.96 34.84
C GLN A 181 6.41 -25.67 34.97
N ARG A 182 5.56 -25.18 35.87
CA ARG A 182 4.21 -25.74 36.10
C ARG A 182 3.16 -25.12 35.17
N ARG A 183 3.31 -23.84 34.83
CA ARG A 183 2.38 -23.08 33.97
C ARG A 183 3.13 -22.02 33.16
N ILE A 184 2.55 -21.63 32.03
CA ILE A 184 3.00 -20.48 31.25
C ILE A 184 1.80 -19.55 31.06
N ASN A 185 1.82 -18.44 31.79
CA ASN A 185 0.89 -17.33 31.58
C ASN A 185 1.51 -16.41 30.51
N GLU A 186 0.68 -15.71 29.72
CA GLU A 186 1.15 -14.70 28.76
C GLU A 186 2.02 -15.22 27.60
N ALA A 187 1.76 -16.46 27.13
CA ALA A 187 2.27 -16.84 25.83
C ALA A 187 1.45 -16.16 24.73
N ARG A 188 2.06 -16.01 23.55
CA ARG A 188 1.38 -15.47 22.37
C ARG A 188 1.88 -16.13 21.10
N LEU A 189 0.95 -16.43 20.20
CA LEU A 189 1.26 -16.79 18.83
C LEU A 189 1.23 -15.53 17.98
N VAL A 190 2.35 -15.20 17.34
CA VAL A 190 2.46 -14.13 16.35
C VAL A 190 2.46 -14.79 14.98
N VAL A 191 1.50 -14.44 14.13
CA VAL A 191 1.39 -14.94 12.76
C VAL A 191 1.50 -13.77 11.80
N VAL A 192 2.43 -13.85 10.85
CA VAL A 192 2.63 -12.86 9.79
C VAL A 192 2.35 -13.53 8.45
N ALA A 193 1.35 -13.02 7.73
CA ALA A 193 1.06 -13.36 6.35
C ALA A 193 1.65 -12.30 5.43
N THR A 194 2.31 -12.72 4.36
CA THR A 194 2.89 -11.88 3.30
C THR A 194 2.47 -12.42 1.95
N ASP A 195 1.83 -11.61 1.10
CA ASP A 195 1.45 -12.00 -0.26
C ASP A 195 2.62 -11.84 -1.25
N ALA A 196 2.38 -12.10 -2.54
CA ALA A 196 3.38 -11.99 -3.59
C ALA A 196 3.81 -10.54 -3.89
N LYS A 197 2.94 -9.55 -3.62
CA LYS A 197 3.21 -8.13 -3.80
C LYS A 197 3.92 -7.51 -2.60
N GLY A 198 4.09 -8.27 -1.52
CA GLY A 198 4.79 -7.86 -0.31
C GLY A 198 3.89 -7.23 0.75
N ASN A 199 2.57 -7.23 0.57
CA ASN A 199 1.65 -6.74 1.60
C ASN A 199 1.61 -7.70 2.79
N ARG A 200 1.62 -7.11 3.99
CA ARG A 200 1.79 -7.86 5.23
C ARG A 200 0.62 -7.69 6.19
N LYS A 201 0.11 -8.80 6.70
CA LYS A 201 -0.84 -8.85 7.82
C LYS A 201 -0.21 -9.57 9.00
N LYS A 202 -0.14 -8.87 10.15
CA LYS A 202 0.29 -9.44 11.43
C LYS A 202 -0.92 -9.66 12.34
N VAL A 203 -1.03 -10.85 12.91
CA VAL A 203 -2.03 -11.21 13.91
C VAL A 203 -1.33 -11.74 15.16
N VAL A 204 -1.69 -11.21 16.32
CA VAL A 204 -1.18 -11.66 17.62
C VAL A 204 -2.31 -12.33 18.37
N LYS A 205 -2.13 -13.60 18.74
CA LYS A 205 -3.11 -14.38 19.50
C LYS A 205 -2.54 -14.70 20.89
N PRO A 206 -3.05 -14.10 21.97
CA PRO A 206 -2.71 -14.50 23.33
C PRO A 206 -3.12 -15.94 23.61
N VAL A 207 -2.29 -16.66 24.37
CA VAL A 207 -2.49 -18.07 24.75
C VAL A 207 -1.94 -18.27 26.16
N SER A 208 -2.69 -18.94 27.02
CA SER A 208 -2.22 -19.35 28.34
C SER A 208 -2.18 -20.86 28.40
N PHE A 209 -1.05 -21.42 28.82
CA PHE A 209 -0.87 -22.85 29.00
C PHE A 209 -0.98 -23.17 30.48
N ARG A 210 -2.12 -23.75 30.85
CA ARG A 210 -2.38 -24.24 32.21
C ARG A 210 -1.63 -25.55 32.48
#